data_AF-A0AAD5VWR9-F1
#
_entry.id   AF-A0AAD5VWR9-F1
#
_cell.length_a   1.000
_cell.length_b   1.000
_cell.length_c   1.000
_cell.angle_alpha   90.00
_cell.angle_beta   90.00
_cell.angle_gamma   90.00
#
_symmetry.space_group_name_H-M   'P 1'
#
loop_
_entity.id
_entity.type
_entity.pdbx_description
1 polymer ?
#
loop_
_entity_poly.entity_id
_entity_poly.type
_entity_poly.pdbx_seq_one_letter_code
_entity_poly.pdbx_strand_id
1 'polypeptide(L)'
;MTYLPPGNSPYVIYVLATLVAARVFYTYLGRKSDNPDALPLPPGPKGLPIVGNVFDIPLNQPWLVYDDWIKTYGDMVYLNILGKGILILGSMERINDIFEKRGNNYSDRPPMPMIKDLMGWDFALSFITYGSGVDNWDNENVKDLEEALGMVFEAAVPGRYLVDIFPLMKYIPSWFPGAGWKRTAELSRKLVTKAVNDPYERVKKEMSEGKAVPSVCSQLIEALPSVLGSPERAKEEHLAKSILAQIYTAGADTTTSACLTFLLAMTLYPEIQRKAQAELDSVLQGRLPEFSDRPSLPYINAMVKETNRWQMVTPCGLYHSATESGIYDGYYIPRGTLVLGNGWTILHDPQEFESPDQYIPERYLKDGKINPEVRDPTVAAFGYGKRKCPGRFFSEDSLFSIIAHVLSVYELKPGLDSDGKEVRIIPEYTSRAAS
;
A
#
# COMPACT_ATOMS: atom_id res chain seq x y z
N MET A 1 14.86 -45.55 16.87
CA MET A 1 15.65 -44.30 16.86
C MET A 1 14.71 -43.16 16.57
N THR A 2 14.53 -42.23 17.52
CA THR A 2 13.72 -41.03 17.36
C THR A 2 14.47 -40.00 16.52
N TYR A 3 13.84 -39.51 15.46
CA TYR A 3 14.38 -38.44 14.62
C TYR A 3 14.15 -37.10 15.34
N LEU A 4 15.20 -36.53 15.93
CA LEU A 4 15.17 -35.15 16.43
C LEU A 4 15.41 -34.20 15.25
N PRO A 5 14.66 -33.08 15.13
CA PRO A 5 14.92 -32.09 14.09
C PRO A 5 16.30 -31.43 14.32
N PRO A 6 16.97 -30.97 13.25
CA PRO A 6 18.28 -30.34 13.38
C PRO A 6 18.16 -29.04 14.17
N GLY A 7 18.63 -29.05 15.41
CA GLY A 7 18.71 -27.86 16.25
C GLY A 7 19.62 -26.80 15.62
N ASN A 8 19.26 -25.52 15.80
CA ASN A 8 20.03 -24.39 15.30
C ASN A 8 21.50 -24.50 15.76
N SER A 9 22.41 -24.66 14.80
CA SER A 9 23.85 -24.73 15.06
C SER A 9 24.30 -23.46 15.80
N PRO A 10 25.05 -23.55 16.93
CA PRO A 10 25.37 -22.39 17.76
C PRO A 10 26.17 -21.33 17.00
N TYR A 11 26.92 -21.73 15.97
CA TYR A 11 27.62 -20.81 15.06
C TYR A 11 26.68 -19.83 14.35
N VAL A 12 25.43 -20.21 14.05
CA VAL A 12 24.43 -19.32 13.42
C VAL A 12 24.03 -18.21 14.39
N ILE A 13 23.86 -18.55 15.67
CA ILE A 13 23.54 -17.58 16.74
C ILE A 13 24.69 -16.58 16.91
N TYR A 14 25.94 -17.05 16.95
CA TYR A 14 27.10 -16.17 17.06
C TYR A 14 27.29 -15.24 15.84
N VAL A 15 27.05 -15.72 14.61
CA VAL A 15 27.12 -14.89 13.40
C VAL A 15 26.02 -13.81 13.42
N LEU A 16 24.78 -14.18 13.73
CA LEU A 16 23.67 -13.22 13.82
C LEU A 16 23.91 -12.18 14.94
N ALA A 17 24.37 -12.61 16.12
CA ALA A 17 24.71 -11.71 17.22
C ALA A 17 25.85 -10.75 16.84
N THR A 18 26.85 -11.22 16.09
CA THR A 18 27.95 -10.37 15.61
C THR A 18 27.47 -9.35 14.58
N LEU A 19 26.60 -9.73 13.64
CA LEU A 19 26.01 -8.82 12.66
C LEU A 19 25.13 -7.76 13.32
N VAL A 20 24.31 -8.14 14.31
CA VAL A 20 23.51 -7.22 15.13
C VAL A 20 24.43 -6.25 15.89
N ALA A 21 25.44 -6.74 16.59
CA ALA A 21 26.37 -5.91 17.35
C ALA A 21 27.14 -4.92 16.45
N ALA A 22 27.64 -5.39 15.31
CA ALA A 22 28.32 -4.55 14.32
C ALA A 22 27.39 -3.47 13.74
N ARG A 23 26.12 -3.81 13.45
CA ARG A 23 25.11 -2.86 12.94
C ARG A 23 24.73 -1.81 13.99
N VAL A 24 24.53 -2.22 15.24
CA VAL A 24 24.23 -1.32 16.36
C VAL A 24 25.42 -0.41 16.66
N PHE A 25 26.65 -0.92 16.62
CA PHE A 25 27.85 -0.12 16.80
C PHE A 25 28.06 0.88 15.65
N TYR A 26 27.89 0.47 14.40
CA TYR A 26 27.96 1.34 13.23
C TYR A 26 26.91 2.47 13.29
N THR A 27 25.66 2.14 13.61
CA THR A 27 24.58 3.13 13.74
C THR A 27 24.76 4.07 14.94
N TYR A 28 25.33 3.58 16.05
CA TYR A 28 25.71 4.41 17.19
C TYR A 28 26.83 5.41 16.83
N LEU A 29 27.90 4.96 16.16
CA LEU A 29 28.98 5.83 15.70
C LEU A 29 28.47 6.87 14.67
N GLY A 30 27.68 6.43 13.69
CA GLY A 30 27.06 7.32 12.71
C GLY A 30 26.19 8.38 13.36
N ARG A 31 25.32 7.98 14.31
CA ARG A 31 24.49 8.93 15.07
C ARG A 31 25.33 9.93 15.87
N LYS A 32 26.45 9.53 16.48
CA LYS A 32 27.33 10.47 17.19
C LYS A 32 28.01 11.48 16.26
N SER A 33 28.28 11.09 15.01
CA SER A 33 28.82 11.99 13.98
C SER A 33 27.76 12.96 13.44
N ASP A 34 26.57 12.45 13.14
CA ASP A 34 25.48 13.19 12.48
C ASP A 34 24.64 14.05 13.46
N ASN A 35 24.76 13.83 14.76
CA ASN A 35 24.02 14.57 15.82
C ASN A 35 25.00 15.09 16.89
N PRO A 36 25.83 16.11 16.58
CA PRO A 36 26.84 16.64 17.50
C PRO A 36 26.21 17.29 18.74
N ASP A 37 25.04 17.90 18.60
CA ASP A 37 24.29 18.55 19.69
C ASP A 37 23.54 17.55 20.60
N ALA A 38 23.68 16.24 20.34
CA ALA A 38 23.08 15.15 21.09
C ALA A 38 21.55 15.24 21.26
N LEU A 39 20.85 15.84 20.28
CA LEU A 39 19.41 16.03 20.29
C LEU A 39 18.65 14.70 20.48
N PRO A 40 17.50 14.71 21.18
CA PRO A 40 16.68 13.53 21.38
C PRO A 40 16.13 13.00 20.06
N LEU A 41 15.82 11.70 20.03
CA LEU A 41 14.91 11.14 19.01
C LEU A 41 13.47 11.56 19.37
N PRO A 42 12.52 11.56 18.40
CA PRO A 42 11.11 11.82 18.70
C PRO A 42 10.54 10.83 19.74
N PRO A 43 9.43 11.18 20.41
CA PRO A 43 8.86 10.34 21.48
C PRO A 43 8.29 9.02 20.95
N GLY A 44 8.14 8.03 21.82
CA GLY A 44 7.60 6.72 21.46
C GLY A 44 7.83 5.65 22.52
N PRO A 45 7.37 4.41 22.29
CA PRO A 45 7.54 3.31 23.23
C PRO A 45 9.02 2.95 23.44
N LYS A 46 9.40 2.71 24.70
CA LYS A 46 10.80 2.43 25.08
C LYS A 46 11.19 1.00 24.71
N GLY A 47 11.90 0.86 23.58
CA GLY A 47 12.46 -0.42 23.15
C GLY A 47 13.55 -0.96 24.09
N LEU A 48 13.81 -2.26 23.99
CA LEU A 48 14.82 -2.96 24.78
C LEU A 48 16.25 -2.51 24.42
N PRO A 49 17.24 -2.67 25.34
CA PRO A 49 18.65 -2.45 25.01
C PRO A 49 19.10 -3.24 23.79
N ILE A 50 19.95 -2.63 22.95
CA ILE A 50 20.53 -3.17 21.70
C ILE A 50 19.51 -3.42 20.58
N VAL A 51 18.44 -4.18 20.83
CA VAL A 51 17.46 -4.57 19.80
C VAL A 51 16.40 -3.50 19.54
N GLY A 52 16.09 -2.67 20.53
CA GLY A 52 15.03 -1.67 20.47
C GLY A 52 13.64 -2.31 20.45
N ASN A 53 12.78 -1.81 19.58
CA ASN A 53 11.35 -2.11 19.48
C ASN A 53 11.02 -3.35 18.63
N VAL A 54 11.98 -4.26 18.39
CA VAL A 54 11.79 -5.47 17.55
C VAL A 54 10.56 -6.29 17.96
N PHE A 55 10.28 -6.40 19.26
CA PHE A 55 9.15 -7.16 19.80
C PHE A 55 7.88 -6.33 19.98
N ASP A 56 7.96 -5.01 19.77
CA ASP A 56 6.83 -4.09 19.89
C ASP A 56 6.14 -3.87 18.53
N ILE A 57 6.74 -4.33 17.42
CA ILE A 57 6.18 -4.11 16.08
C ILE A 57 4.85 -4.84 15.93
N PRO A 58 3.73 -4.13 15.67
CA PRO A 58 2.46 -4.78 15.37
C PRO A 58 2.52 -5.44 13.99
N LEU A 59 2.36 -6.77 13.95
CA LEU A 59 2.34 -7.55 12.71
C LEU A 59 0.95 -7.64 12.06
N ASN A 60 -0.11 -7.41 12.84
CA ASN A 60 -1.50 -7.39 12.40
C ASN A 60 -2.07 -5.99 12.66
N GLN A 61 -2.85 -5.45 11.70
CA GLN A 61 -3.51 -4.14 11.78
C GLN A 61 -2.63 -3.01 12.39
N PRO A 62 -1.40 -2.78 11.89
CA PRO A 62 -0.43 -1.87 12.51
C PRO A 62 -0.95 -0.45 12.73
N TRP A 63 -1.86 0.03 11.87
CA TRP A 63 -2.46 1.35 11.95
C TRP A 63 -3.26 1.60 13.23
N LEU A 64 -3.89 0.58 13.82
CA LEU A 64 -4.64 0.71 15.07
C LEU A 64 -3.69 0.89 16.26
N VAL A 65 -2.64 0.08 16.33
CA VAL A 65 -1.61 0.22 17.39
C VAL A 65 -0.84 1.54 17.24
N TYR A 66 -0.60 1.98 16.01
CA TYR A 66 0.00 3.28 15.73
C TYR A 66 -0.93 4.44 16.14
N ASP A 67 -2.24 4.31 15.97
CA ASP A 67 -3.24 5.28 16.41
C ASP A 67 -3.28 5.41 17.96
N ASP A 68 -3.28 4.28 18.67
CA ASP A 68 -3.14 4.26 20.15
C ASP A 68 -1.82 4.90 20.62
N TRP A 69 -0.72 4.65 19.90
CA TRP A 69 0.56 5.30 20.20
C TRP A 69 0.56 6.80 19.89
N ILE A 70 -0.10 7.25 18.82
CA ILE A 70 -0.26 8.68 18.51
C ILE A 70 -1.04 9.37 19.64
N LYS A 71 -2.14 8.75 20.10
CA LYS A 71 -2.91 9.23 21.26
C LYS A 71 -2.10 9.27 22.56
N THR A 72 -1.11 8.39 22.71
CA THR A 72 -0.28 8.25 23.92
C THR A 72 0.97 9.15 23.95
N TYR A 73 1.68 9.26 22.82
CA TYR A 73 3.00 9.89 22.72
C TYR A 73 2.98 11.22 21.95
N GLY A 74 1.86 11.57 21.32
CA GLY A 74 1.71 12.75 20.46
C GLY A 74 1.70 12.40 18.97
N ASP A 75 1.47 13.42 18.13
CA ASP A 75 1.26 13.28 16.68
C ASP A 75 2.50 12.88 15.85
N MET A 76 3.58 12.49 16.52
CA MET A 76 4.83 12.03 15.93
C MET A 76 5.44 10.96 16.84
N VAL A 77 5.42 9.70 16.39
CA VAL A 77 5.89 8.54 17.16
C VAL A 77 7.13 7.93 16.51
N TYR A 78 8.16 7.62 17.27
CA TYR A 78 9.40 7.01 16.79
C TYR A 78 9.69 5.65 17.44
N LEU A 79 10.14 4.71 16.60
CA LEU A 79 10.59 3.37 16.97
C LEU A 79 12.03 3.18 16.47
N ASN A 80 12.82 2.37 17.18
CA ASN A 80 14.14 1.93 16.72
C ASN A 80 14.18 0.40 16.65
N ILE A 81 14.45 -0.18 15.49
CA ILE A 81 14.53 -1.62 15.28
C ILE A 81 15.94 -1.95 14.80
N LEU A 82 16.78 -2.52 15.65
CA LEU A 82 18.18 -2.90 15.32
C LEU A 82 19.02 -1.75 14.70
N GLY A 83 18.78 -0.50 15.16
CA GLY A 83 19.46 0.70 14.66
C GLY A 83 18.79 1.36 13.44
N LYS A 84 17.63 0.86 12.99
CA LYS A 84 16.80 1.46 11.93
C LYS A 84 15.61 2.18 12.57
N GLY A 85 15.51 3.48 12.33
CA GLY A 85 14.36 4.28 12.77
C GLY A 85 13.09 3.99 11.96
N ILE A 86 11.93 4.06 12.63
CA ILE A 86 10.62 4.24 12.01
C ILE A 86 9.97 5.46 12.65
N LEU A 87 9.44 6.37 11.84
CA LEU A 87 8.77 7.60 12.23
C LEU A 87 7.33 7.58 11.68
N ILE A 88 6.37 7.53 12.59
CA ILE A 88 4.94 7.52 12.30
C ILE A 88 4.41 8.94 12.54
N LEU A 89 3.72 9.50 11.55
CA LEU A 89 3.12 10.83 11.60
C LEU A 89 1.59 10.70 11.74
N GLY A 90 1.02 11.34 12.76
CA GLY A 90 -0.38 11.22 13.16
C GLY A 90 -1.26 12.45 12.89
N SER A 91 -0.71 13.55 12.39
CA SER A 91 -1.48 14.76 12.04
C SER A 91 -1.18 15.23 10.61
N MET A 92 -2.15 15.93 10.00
CA MET A 92 -1.96 16.52 8.67
C MET A 92 -0.89 17.62 8.65
N GLU A 93 -0.66 18.31 9.77
CA GLU A 93 0.43 19.28 9.89
C GLU A 93 1.78 18.57 9.71
N ARG A 94 2.03 17.50 10.48
CA ARG A 94 3.25 16.69 10.41
C ARG A 94 3.47 16.09 9.03
N ILE A 95 2.40 15.51 8.47
CA ILE A 95 2.38 14.89 7.14
C ILE A 95 2.74 15.91 6.06
N ASN A 96 2.13 17.10 6.06
CA ASN A 96 2.41 18.15 5.09
C ASN A 96 3.84 18.70 5.23
N ASP A 97 4.33 18.89 6.45
CA ASP A 97 5.69 19.36 6.71
C ASP A 97 6.75 18.41 6.16
N ILE A 98 6.55 17.10 6.35
CA ILE A 98 7.52 16.08 5.96
C ILE A 98 7.41 15.72 4.47
N PHE A 99 6.20 15.42 3.97
CA PHE A 99 6.02 14.90 2.61
C PHE A 99 5.83 15.97 1.54
N GLU A 100 5.22 17.12 1.86
CA GLU A 100 5.08 18.23 0.92
C GLU A 100 6.27 19.19 1.04
N LYS A 101 6.39 19.92 2.18
CA LYS A 101 7.39 21.00 2.34
C LYS A 101 8.83 20.48 2.30
N ARG A 102 9.08 19.31 2.90
CA ARG A 102 10.41 18.65 2.94
C ARG A 102 10.50 17.46 1.97
N GLY A 103 9.62 17.37 0.98
CA GLY A 103 9.50 16.20 0.10
C GLY A 103 10.79 15.77 -0.60
N ASN A 104 11.77 16.65 -0.85
CA ASN A 104 13.08 16.24 -1.39
C ASN A 104 13.83 15.26 -0.48
N ASN A 105 13.68 15.41 0.84
CA ASN A 105 14.40 14.64 1.85
C ASN A 105 13.66 13.37 2.27
N TYR A 106 12.37 13.27 1.93
CA TYR A 106 11.47 12.23 2.42
C TYR A 106 10.61 11.59 1.31
N SER A 107 10.92 11.74 0.01
CA SER A 107 10.17 11.05 -1.08
C SER A 107 10.77 9.72 -1.53
N ASP A 108 11.94 9.35 -0.99
CA ASP A 108 12.63 8.14 -1.40
C ASP A 108 12.00 6.88 -0.79
N ARG A 109 12.43 5.70 -1.25
CA ARG A 109 12.02 4.40 -0.73
C ARG A 109 13.19 3.73 -0.01
N PRO A 110 12.95 3.02 1.11
CA PRO A 110 14.01 2.26 1.73
C PRO A 110 14.52 1.15 0.79
N PRO A 111 15.75 0.65 0.97
CA PRO A 111 16.15 -0.62 0.39
C PRO A 111 15.18 -1.71 0.85
N MET A 112 14.58 -2.42 -0.11
CA MET A 112 13.71 -3.58 0.14
C MET A 112 14.26 -4.80 -0.63
N PRO A 113 15.42 -5.38 -0.24
CA PRO A 113 15.96 -6.58 -0.88
C PRO A 113 14.96 -7.73 -1.02
N MET A 114 14.03 -7.92 -0.08
CA MET A 114 13.01 -8.96 -0.19
C MET A 114 12.10 -8.72 -1.39
N ILE A 115 11.53 -7.52 -1.51
CA ILE A 115 10.57 -7.15 -2.56
C ILE A 115 11.28 -6.95 -3.91
N LYS A 116 12.35 -6.14 -3.96
CA LYS A 116 13.06 -5.79 -5.20
C LYS A 116 13.99 -6.93 -5.63
N ASP A 117 15.08 -7.13 -4.90
CA ASP A 117 16.20 -7.98 -5.31
C ASP A 117 15.85 -9.47 -5.37
N LEU A 118 14.86 -9.93 -4.59
CA LEU A 118 14.57 -11.34 -4.35
C LEU A 118 13.24 -11.78 -4.96
N MET A 119 12.13 -11.10 -4.63
CA MET A 119 10.80 -11.34 -5.22
C MET A 119 10.64 -10.77 -6.64
N GLY A 120 11.55 -9.90 -7.10
CA GLY A 120 11.52 -9.38 -8.48
C GLY A 120 10.51 -8.25 -8.72
N TRP A 121 10.30 -7.35 -7.75
CA TRP A 121 9.41 -6.18 -7.90
C TRP A 121 10.18 -4.85 -8.11
N ASP A 122 11.39 -4.90 -8.68
CA ASP A 122 12.21 -3.71 -8.90
C ASP A 122 11.61 -2.74 -9.94
N PHE A 123 10.76 -3.22 -10.84
CA PHE A 123 9.97 -2.43 -11.79
C PHE A 123 8.92 -1.50 -11.17
N ALA A 124 8.46 -1.80 -9.97
CA ALA A 124 7.28 -1.15 -9.43
C ALA A 124 7.62 0.28 -9.02
N LEU A 125 7.05 1.27 -9.72
CA LEU A 125 7.17 2.71 -9.43
C LEU A 125 6.97 3.04 -7.94
N SER A 126 6.15 2.24 -7.26
CA SER A 126 5.86 2.28 -5.82
C SER A 126 7.07 1.97 -4.92
N PHE A 127 8.01 1.14 -5.37
CA PHE A 127 9.21 0.67 -4.64
C PHE A 127 10.55 1.15 -5.24
N ILE A 128 10.53 1.75 -6.43
CA ILE A 128 11.71 2.40 -7.03
C ILE A 128 12.22 3.53 -6.12
N THR A 129 13.54 3.55 -5.92
CA THR A 129 14.30 4.61 -5.25
C THR A 129 14.38 5.84 -6.14
N TYR A 130 14.24 7.04 -5.57
CA TYR A 130 14.07 8.26 -6.36
C TYR A 130 15.28 8.53 -7.27
N GLY A 131 15.05 8.51 -8.59
CA GLY A 131 16.11 8.66 -9.60
C GLY A 131 16.79 7.36 -10.07
N SER A 132 16.28 6.17 -9.70
CA SER A 132 16.80 4.87 -10.16
C SER A 132 16.01 4.28 -11.35
N GLY A 133 16.66 3.47 -12.19
CA GLY A 133 16.03 2.71 -13.28
C GLY A 133 15.59 1.28 -12.89
N VAL A 134 15.17 0.49 -13.89
CA VAL A 134 14.67 -0.90 -13.77
C VAL A 134 15.46 -1.81 -14.73
N ASP A 135 15.80 -3.03 -14.32
CA ASP A 135 16.59 -4.01 -15.10
C ASP A 135 15.84 -5.36 -15.34
N ASN A 136 16.27 -6.11 -16.38
CA ASN A 136 15.63 -7.21 -17.14
C ASN A 136 14.74 -8.32 -16.48
N TRP A 137 13.78 -8.86 -17.28
CA TRP A 137 12.58 -9.64 -16.90
C TRP A 137 12.21 -10.79 -17.90
N ASP A 138 11.67 -11.95 -17.46
CA ASP A 138 11.34 -13.15 -18.30
C ASP A 138 10.10 -14.02 -17.82
N ASN A 139 8.97 -14.08 -18.56
CA ASN A 139 7.87 -15.11 -18.77
C ASN A 139 7.27 -16.06 -17.66
N GLU A 140 5.98 -16.50 -17.57
CA GLU A 140 4.68 -16.40 -18.35
C GLU A 140 3.39 -16.73 -17.49
N ASN A 141 2.31 -15.88 -17.33
CA ASN A 141 0.86 -16.06 -16.87
C ASN A 141 0.23 -15.14 -15.75
N VAL A 142 -1.13 -15.01 -15.71
CA VAL A 142 -1.88 -13.93 -14.98
C VAL A 142 -2.47 -14.25 -13.58
N LYS A 143 -3.03 -15.44 -13.29
CA LYS A 143 -3.68 -15.73 -11.97
C LYS A 143 -2.73 -15.55 -10.79
N ASP A 144 -1.46 -15.77 -11.10
CA ASP A 144 -0.28 -15.63 -10.30
C ASP A 144 -0.08 -14.22 -9.72
N LEU A 145 -0.67 -13.19 -10.33
CA LEU A 145 -0.49 -11.82 -9.92
C LEU A 145 -1.18 -11.48 -8.60
N GLU A 146 -2.39 -12.00 -8.37
CA GLU A 146 -3.11 -11.83 -7.09
C GLU A 146 -2.35 -12.50 -5.95
N GLU A 147 -1.77 -13.69 -6.22
CA GLU A 147 -0.95 -14.41 -5.25
C GLU A 147 0.38 -13.69 -4.99
N ALA A 148 1.04 -13.18 -6.03
CA ALA A 148 2.25 -12.37 -5.91
C ALA A 148 2.02 -11.06 -5.16
N LEU A 149 0.90 -10.38 -5.39
CA LEU A 149 0.50 -9.15 -4.69
C LEU A 149 0.31 -9.38 -3.19
N GLY A 150 -0.40 -10.46 -2.82
CA GLY A 150 -0.52 -10.87 -1.42
C GLY A 150 0.85 -11.07 -0.75
N MET A 151 1.81 -11.68 -1.45
CA MET A 151 3.17 -11.85 -0.93
C MET A 151 3.90 -10.52 -0.73
N VAL A 152 3.66 -9.49 -1.56
CA VAL A 152 4.26 -8.16 -1.39
C VAL A 152 3.69 -7.43 -0.19
N PHE A 153 2.37 -7.43 0.03
CA PHE A 153 1.77 -6.75 1.18
C PHE A 153 2.28 -7.33 2.50
N GLU A 154 2.39 -8.65 2.60
CA GLU A 154 3.01 -9.32 3.74
C GLU A 154 4.49 -8.91 3.90
N ALA A 155 5.26 -8.84 2.79
CA ALA A 155 6.67 -8.44 2.83
C ALA A 155 6.92 -6.95 3.11
N ALA A 156 5.94 -6.09 2.89
CA ALA A 156 6.03 -4.66 3.19
C ALA A 156 5.96 -4.34 4.69
N VAL A 157 5.54 -5.29 5.54
CA VAL A 157 5.48 -5.12 7.00
C VAL A 157 6.89 -4.95 7.59
N PRO A 158 7.21 -3.81 8.24
CA PRO A 158 8.55 -3.55 8.76
C PRO A 158 9.02 -4.62 9.73
N GLY A 159 10.29 -5.04 9.60
CA GLY A 159 10.90 -6.04 10.48
C GLY A 159 10.46 -7.49 10.22
N ARG A 160 9.48 -7.76 9.35
CA ARG A 160 9.02 -9.13 9.05
C ARG A 160 10.13 -10.01 8.47
N TYR A 161 10.96 -9.46 7.58
CA TYR A 161 12.09 -10.17 7.00
C TYR A 161 13.42 -9.49 7.37
N LEU A 162 14.31 -10.23 8.05
CA LEU A 162 15.62 -9.72 8.47
C LEU A 162 16.51 -9.30 7.29
N VAL A 163 16.27 -9.80 6.06
CA VAL A 163 17.04 -9.41 4.87
C VAL A 163 16.86 -7.95 4.49
N ASP A 164 15.75 -7.31 4.87
CA ASP A 164 15.53 -5.87 4.63
C ASP A 164 16.26 -4.98 5.67
N ILE A 165 16.63 -5.55 6.83
CA ILE A 165 17.50 -4.92 7.83
C ILE A 165 18.98 -5.19 7.53
N PHE A 166 19.29 -6.40 7.05
CA PHE A 166 20.64 -6.87 6.73
C PHE A 166 20.72 -7.36 5.26
N PRO A 167 20.87 -6.44 4.27
CA PRO A 167 20.83 -6.79 2.84
C PRO A 167 21.80 -7.89 2.40
N LEU A 168 22.94 -8.05 3.09
CA LEU A 168 23.90 -9.14 2.84
C LEU A 168 23.29 -10.55 3.00
N MET A 169 22.20 -10.69 3.77
CA MET A 169 21.49 -11.97 3.91
C MET A 169 20.92 -12.47 2.57
N LYS A 170 20.76 -11.61 1.54
CA LYS A 170 20.32 -12.04 0.20
C LYS A 170 21.26 -13.05 -0.45
N TYR A 171 22.53 -13.11 -0.03
CA TYR A 171 23.52 -14.07 -0.54
C TYR A 171 23.56 -15.41 0.21
N ILE A 172 22.83 -15.55 1.33
CA ILE A 172 22.79 -16.81 2.11
C ILE A 172 22.18 -17.94 1.25
N PRO A 173 22.78 -19.15 1.16
CA PRO A 173 22.21 -20.25 0.38
C PRO A 173 20.81 -20.68 0.84
N SER A 174 19.96 -21.13 -0.09
CA SER A 174 18.56 -21.54 0.20
C SER A 174 18.42 -22.78 1.10
N TRP A 175 19.50 -23.56 1.27
CA TRP A 175 19.56 -24.69 2.21
C TRP A 175 19.85 -24.27 3.66
N PHE A 176 20.27 -23.03 3.90
CA PHE A 176 20.72 -22.57 5.21
C PHE A 176 19.55 -22.51 6.22
N PRO A 177 19.73 -22.94 7.48
CA PRO A 177 18.69 -22.86 8.51
C PRO A 177 18.14 -21.42 8.67
N GLY A 178 16.81 -21.27 8.60
CA GLY A 178 16.14 -19.97 8.63
C GLY A 178 16.06 -19.23 7.29
N ALA A 179 16.67 -19.73 6.20
CA ALA A 179 16.54 -19.15 4.86
C ALA A 179 15.23 -19.51 4.12
N GLY A 180 14.19 -19.97 4.86
CA GLY A 180 12.91 -20.42 4.28
C GLY A 180 12.20 -19.36 3.43
N TRP A 181 12.39 -18.07 3.76
CA TRP A 181 11.92 -16.91 2.99
C TRP A 181 12.42 -16.91 1.54
N LYS A 182 13.55 -17.57 1.22
CA LYS A 182 14.01 -17.71 -0.17
C LYS A 182 13.06 -18.50 -1.05
N ARG A 183 12.29 -19.45 -0.49
CA ARG A 183 11.28 -20.19 -1.25
C ARG A 183 10.10 -19.30 -1.62
N THR A 184 9.65 -18.46 -0.68
CA THR A 184 8.63 -17.43 -0.92
C THR A 184 9.09 -16.42 -1.97
N ALA A 185 10.35 -15.98 -1.90
CA ALA A 185 10.92 -15.07 -2.91
C ALA A 185 11.03 -15.71 -4.30
N GLU A 186 11.49 -16.96 -4.40
CA GLU A 186 11.58 -17.69 -5.67
C GLU A 186 10.20 -17.92 -6.29
N LEU A 187 9.19 -18.26 -5.46
CA LEU A 187 7.80 -18.36 -5.90
C LEU A 187 7.30 -17.00 -6.41
N SER A 188 7.38 -15.94 -5.59
CA SER A 188 6.95 -14.60 -5.99
C SER A 188 7.61 -14.16 -7.30
N ARG A 189 8.93 -14.32 -7.46
CA ARG A 189 9.61 -14.01 -8.72
C ARG A 189 8.99 -14.74 -9.92
N LYS A 190 8.77 -16.05 -9.79
CA LYS A 190 8.12 -16.85 -10.85
C LYS A 190 6.71 -16.39 -11.15
N LEU A 191 5.95 -15.89 -10.16
CA LEU A 191 4.58 -15.39 -10.34
C LEU A 191 4.55 -13.99 -10.97
N VAL A 192 5.50 -13.12 -10.61
CA VAL A 192 5.59 -11.72 -11.05
C VAL A 192 6.05 -11.61 -12.49
N THR A 193 7.15 -12.29 -12.82
CA THR A 193 7.71 -12.36 -14.17
C THR A 193 6.66 -12.90 -15.19
N LYS A 194 5.78 -13.75 -14.68
CA LYS A 194 4.63 -14.42 -15.29
C LYS A 194 3.49 -13.43 -15.55
N ALA A 195 3.09 -12.71 -14.51
CA ALA A 195 2.05 -11.70 -14.58
C ALA A 195 2.32 -10.53 -15.55
N VAL A 196 3.58 -10.16 -15.72
CA VAL A 196 3.98 -9.01 -16.55
C VAL A 196 4.08 -9.34 -18.04
N ASN A 197 4.55 -10.52 -18.39
CA ASN A 197 4.84 -10.85 -19.79
C ASN A 197 3.59 -11.32 -20.55
N ASP A 198 2.72 -12.14 -19.96
CA ASP A 198 1.59 -12.76 -20.69
C ASP A 198 0.57 -11.77 -21.25
N PRO A 199 0.09 -10.76 -20.49
CA PRO A 199 -0.83 -9.77 -21.05
C PRO A 199 -0.21 -9.03 -22.25
N TYR A 200 1.10 -8.73 -22.18
CA TYR A 200 1.81 -8.03 -23.23
C TYR A 200 2.00 -8.89 -24.49
N GLU A 201 2.54 -10.12 -24.36
CA GLU A 201 2.74 -11.00 -25.51
C GLU A 201 1.39 -11.44 -26.12
N ARG A 202 0.33 -11.56 -25.31
CA ARG A 202 -1.04 -11.76 -25.80
C ARG A 202 -1.50 -10.59 -26.68
N VAL A 203 -1.41 -9.34 -26.22
CA VAL A 203 -1.82 -8.17 -27.03
C VAL A 203 -0.98 -8.06 -28.29
N LYS A 204 0.34 -8.26 -28.19
CA LYS A 204 1.27 -8.27 -29.35
C LYS A 204 0.90 -9.32 -30.39
N LYS A 205 0.48 -10.51 -29.95
CA LYS A 205 -0.09 -11.56 -30.83
C LYS A 205 -1.43 -11.12 -31.45
N GLU A 206 -2.37 -10.64 -30.65
CA GLU A 206 -3.67 -10.15 -31.13
C GLU A 206 -3.51 -9.01 -32.15
N MET A 207 -2.50 -8.14 -32.01
CA MET A 207 -2.16 -7.10 -32.97
C MET A 207 -1.65 -7.71 -34.29
N SER A 208 -0.75 -8.70 -34.22
CA SER A 208 -0.25 -9.40 -35.40
C SER A 208 -1.33 -10.17 -36.18
N GLU A 209 -2.40 -10.59 -35.50
CA GLU A 209 -3.56 -11.26 -36.09
C GLU A 209 -4.66 -10.27 -36.56
N GLY A 210 -4.49 -8.96 -36.36
CA GLY A 210 -5.50 -7.94 -36.69
C GLY A 210 -6.74 -7.98 -35.79
N LYS A 211 -6.64 -8.53 -34.58
CA LYS A 211 -7.75 -8.76 -33.63
C LYS A 211 -7.65 -7.91 -32.36
N ALA A 212 -6.55 -7.19 -32.14
CA ALA A 212 -6.35 -6.41 -30.93
C ALA A 212 -7.40 -5.29 -30.79
N VAL A 213 -7.90 -5.15 -29.57
CA VAL A 213 -8.73 -4.01 -29.16
C VAL A 213 -7.80 -2.86 -28.73
N PRO A 214 -8.12 -1.59 -29.07
CA PRO A 214 -7.37 -0.44 -28.60
C PRO A 214 -7.19 -0.44 -27.08
N SER A 215 -5.94 -0.37 -26.63
CA SER A 215 -5.58 -0.43 -25.22
C SER A 215 -4.31 0.38 -24.94
N VAL A 216 -4.00 0.62 -23.66
CA VAL A 216 -2.69 1.20 -23.27
C VAL A 216 -1.54 0.32 -23.78
N CYS A 217 -1.72 -1.01 -23.78
CA CYS A 217 -0.72 -1.95 -24.28
C CYS A 217 -0.51 -1.82 -25.79
N SER A 218 -1.57 -1.73 -26.60
CA SER A 218 -1.41 -1.60 -28.05
C SER A 218 -0.76 -0.26 -28.43
N GLN A 219 -1.16 0.84 -27.77
CA GLN A 219 -0.56 2.16 -27.98
C GLN A 219 0.92 2.20 -27.59
N LEU A 220 1.31 1.56 -26.47
CA LEU A 220 2.72 1.45 -26.09
C LEU A 220 3.52 0.61 -27.08
N ILE A 221 2.95 -0.47 -27.63
CA ILE A 221 3.60 -1.30 -28.67
C ILE A 221 3.76 -0.53 -29.99
N GLU A 222 2.75 0.25 -30.39
CA GLU A 222 2.77 1.12 -31.58
C GLU A 222 3.81 2.24 -31.47
N ALA A 223 4.05 2.75 -30.26
CA ALA A 223 5.04 3.78 -29.99
C ALA A 223 6.51 3.28 -30.00
N LEU A 224 6.75 1.95 -30.01
CA LEU A 224 8.11 1.40 -29.91
C LEU A 224 8.99 1.74 -31.12
N PRO A 225 10.31 2.00 -30.94
CA PRO A 225 11.24 2.33 -32.01
C PRO A 225 11.23 1.27 -33.10
N SER A 226 11.06 1.68 -34.37
CA SER A 226 10.80 0.77 -35.50
C SER A 226 11.93 -0.22 -35.81
N VAL A 227 13.16 0.05 -35.35
CA VAL A 227 14.32 -0.82 -35.55
C VAL A 227 14.26 -2.03 -34.62
N LEU A 228 13.79 -3.15 -35.15
CA LEU A 228 13.78 -4.46 -34.49
C LEU A 228 15.17 -4.87 -34.02
N GLY A 229 15.27 -5.43 -32.82
CA GLY A 229 16.54 -5.90 -32.23
C GLY A 229 17.49 -4.79 -31.76
N SER A 230 17.11 -3.51 -31.86
CA SER A 230 17.93 -2.41 -31.32
C SER A 230 17.91 -2.41 -29.77
N PRO A 231 19.03 -2.06 -29.10
CA PRO A 231 19.06 -1.93 -27.63
C PRO A 231 18.07 -0.89 -27.10
N GLU A 232 17.81 0.16 -27.88
CA GLU A 232 16.84 1.21 -27.57
C GLU A 232 15.40 0.65 -27.55
N ARG A 233 14.98 -0.07 -28.61
CA ARG A 233 13.68 -0.74 -28.64
C ARG A 233 13.53 -1.73 -27.49
N ALA A 234 14.55 -2.53 -27.18
CA ALA A 234 14.50 -3.48 -26.06
C ALA A 234 14.28 -2.78 -24.71
N LYS A 235 14.93 -1.63 -24.48
CA LYS A 235 14.75 -0.81 -23.28
C LYS A 235 13.35 -0.19 -23.19
N GLU A 236 12.80 0.29 -24.30
CA GLU A 236 11.44 0.85 -24.32
C GLU A 236 10.35 -0.22 -24.20
N GLU A 237 10.53 -1.39 -24.82
CA GLU A 237 9.66 -2.56 -24.67
C GLU A 237 9.63 -3.05 -23.21
N HIS A 238 10.78 -3.05 -22.55
CA HIS A 238 10.89 -3.34 -21.11
C HIS A 238 10.20 -2.28 -20.23
N LEU A 239 10.34 -0.99 -20.56
CA LEU A 239 9.64 0.09 -19.86
C LEU A 239 8.11 0.01 -20.05
N ALA A 240 7.65 -0.31 -21.26
CA ALA A 240 6.24 -0.52 -21.57
C ALA A 240 5.65 -1.67 -20.72
N LYS A 241 6.32 -2.84 -20.69
CA LYS A 241 5.97 -3.97 -19.82
C LYS A 241 5.88 -3.55 -18.34
N SER A 242 6.88 -2.80 -17.85
CA SER A 242 6.94 -2.30 -16.48
C SER A 242 5.75 -1.36 -16.14
N ILE A 243 5.42 -0.44 -17.04
CA ILE A 243 4.29 0.50 -16.88
C ILE A 243 2.96 -0.26 -16.82
N LEU A 244 2.72 -1.17 -17.77
CA LEU A 244 1.49 -1.97 -17.84
C LEU A 244 1.29 -2.81 -16.58
N ALA A 245 2.36 -3.48 -16.14
CA ALA A 245 2.39 -4.23 -14.91
C ALA A 245 2.08 -3.37 -13.69
N GLN A 246 2.68 -2.18 -13.57
CA GLN A 246 2.43 -1.28 -12.44
C GLN A 246 0.99 -0.75 -12.44
N ILE A 247 0.41 -0.44 -13.61
CA ILE A 247 -0.99 -0.01 -13.72
C ILE A 247 -1.93 -1.12 -13.25
N TYR A 248 -1.76 -2.34 -13.74
CA TYR A 248 -2.61 -3.47 -13.35
C TYR A 248 -2.45 -3.79 -11.86
N THR A 249 -1.21 -3.94 -11.37
CA THR A 249 -0.94 -4.35 -9.97
C THR A 249 -1.47 -3.39 -8.93
N ALA A 250 -1.26 -2.08 -9.13
CA ALA A 250 -1.79 -1.07 -8.22
C ALA A 250 -3.32 -0.90 -8.40
N GLY A 251 -3.83 -0.96 -9.63
CA GLY A 251 -5.24 -0.68 -9.93
C GLY A 251 -6.21 -1.81 -9.56
N ALA A 252 -5.82 -3.08 -9.77
CA ALA A 252 -6.71 -4.22 -9.62
C ALA A 252 -7.06 -4.52 -8.15
N ASP A 253 -6.06 -4.81 -7.31
CA ASP A 253 -6.29 -5.23 -5.93
C ASP A 253 -6.92 -4.09 -5.09
N THR A 254 -6.44 -2.85 -5.26
CA THR A 254 -6.95 -1.70 -4.49
C THR A 254 -8.38 -1.30 -4.85
N THR A 255 -8.74 -1.30 -6.14
CA THR A 255 -10.11 -0.98 -6.57
C THR A 255 -11.08 -2.11 -6.20
N THR A 256 -10.64 -3.37 -6.28
CA THR A 256 -11.42 -4.51 -5.77
C THR A 256 -11.66 -4.39 -4.27
N SER A 257 -10.65 -3.99 -3.50
CA SER A 257 -10.75 -3.77 -2.05
C SER A 257 -11.76 -2.67 -1.68
N ALA A 258 -11.71 -1.52 -2.37
CA ALA A 258 -12.69 -0.45 -2.20
C ALA A 258 -14.11 -0.88 -2.62
N CYS A 259 -14.24 -1.71 -3.66
CA CYS A 259 -15.50 -2.31 -4.07
C CYS A 259 -16.05 -3.26 -3.00
N LEU A 260 -15.22 -4.14 -2.43
CA LEU A 260 -15.60 -5.04 -1.33
C LEU A 260 -16.03 -4.27 -0.09
N THR A 261 -15.32 -3.19 0.28
CA THR A 261 -15.75 -2.25 1.34
C THR A 261 -17.14 -1.67 1.06
N PHE A 262 -17.41 -1.23 -0.18
CA PHE A 262 -18.72 -0.74 -0.58
C PHE A 262 -19.81 -1.82 -0.46
N LEU A 263 -19.57 -3.04 -0.97
CA LEU A 263 -20.52 -4.15 -0.88
C LEU A 263 -20.82 -4.52 0.59
N LEU A 264 -19.78 -4.56 1.42
CA LEU A 264 -19.88 -4.74 2.87
C LEU A 264 -20.76 -3.64 3.50
N ALA A 265 -20.50 -2.37 3.20
CA ALA A 265 -21.32 -1.26 3.68
C ALA A 265 -22.79 -1.42 3.27
N MET A 266 -23.08 -1.78 2.01
CA MET A 266 -24.47 -1.90 1.54
C MET A 266 -25.25 -3.06 2.19
N THR A 267 -24.56 -4.11 2.62
CA THR A 267 -25.17 -5.21 3.37
C THR A 267 -25.36 -4.92 4.87
N LEU A 268 -24.60 -3.97 5.43
CA LEU A 268 -24.72 -3.53 6.83
C LEU A 268 -25.67 -2.33 7.01
N TYR A 269 -25.81 -1.47 6.00
CA TYR A 269 -26.55 -0.20 6.05
C TYR A 269 -27.63 -0.11 4.94
N PRO A 270 -28.69 -0.94 5.00
CA PRO A 270 -29.69 -1.02 3.93
C PRO A 270 -30.53 0.26 3.75
N GLU A 271 -30.63 1.11 4.77
CA GLU A 271 -31.25 2.45 4.67
C GLU A 271 -30.42 3.44 3.85
N ILE A 272 -29.09 3.34 3.89
CA ILE A 272 -28.19 4.14 3.05
C ILE A 272 -28.31 3.69 1.58
N GLN A 273 -28.39 2.38 1.36
CA GLN A 273 -28.64 1.78 0.05
C GLN A 273 -29.94 2.31 -0.58
N ARG A 274 -31.05 2.33 0.19
CA ARG A 274 -32.35 2.86 -0.27
C ARG A 274 -32.33 4.35 -0.60
N LYS A 275 -31.58 5.17 0.14
CA LYS A 275 -31.41 6.61 -0.16
C LYS A 275 -30.68 6.83 -1.48
N ALA A 276 -29.62 6.06 -1.73
CA ALA A 276 -28.87 6.08 -2.98
C ALA A 276 -29.73 5.65 -4.18
N GLN A 277 -30.52 4.57 -4.02
CA GLN A 277 -31.48 4.12 -5.02
C GLN A 277 -32.52 5.20 -5.34
N ALA A 278 -33.09 5.87 -4.33
CA ALA A 278 -34.04 6.95 -4.54
C ALA A 278 -33.46 8.16 -5.30
N GLU A 279 -32.18 8.51 -5.08
CA GLU A 279 -31.48 9.52 -5.88
C GLU A 279 -31.32 9.06 -7.34
N LEU A 280 -30.82 7.83 -7.55
CA LEU A 280 -30.64 7.23 -8.88
C LEU A 280 -31.96 7.16 -9.66
N ASP A 281 -33.03 6.67 -9.05
CA ASP A 281 -34.36 6.58 -9.68
C ASP A 281 -34.87 7.97 -10.13
N SER A 282 -34.71 8.99 -9.27
CA SER A 282 -35.16 10.35 -9.56
C SER A 282 -34.37 11.02 -10.69
N VAL A 283 -33.07 10.75 -10.81
CA VAL A 283 -32.16 11.41 -11.77
C VAL A 283 -32.07 10.64 -13.10
N LEU A 284 -32.08 9.32 -13.05
CA LEU A 284 -31.88 8.45 -14.21
C LEU A 284 -33.19 8.02 -14.87
N GLN A 285 -34.29 7.92 -14.12
CA GLN A 285 -35.62 7.57 -14.65
C GLN A 285 -35.62 6.23 -15.44
N GLY A 286 -34.85 5.25 -14.95
CA GLY A 286 -34.80 3.88 -15.50
C GLY A 286 -33.72 3.61 -16.56
N ARG A 287 -32.86 4.58 -16.91
CA ARG A 287 -31.63 4.33 -17.69
C ARG A 287 -30.44 4.02 -16.77
N LEU A 288 -29.36 3.47 -17.33
CA LEU A 288 -28.11 3.27 -16.59
C LEU A 288 -27.34 4.59 -16.40
N PRO A 289 -26.54 4.73 -15.32
CA PRO A 289 -25.77 5.95 -15.06
C PRO A 289 -24.66 6.20 -16.09
N GLU A 290 -24.44 7.46 -16.42
CA GLU A 290 -23.29 7.93 -17.19
C GLU A 290 -22.41 8.89 -16.35
N PHE A 291 -21.15 9.09 -16.76
CA PHE A 291 -20.27 10.08 -16.08
C PHE A 291 -20.79 11.53 -16.16
N SER A 292 -21.60 11.82 -17.18
CA SER A 292 -22.35 13.08 -17.35
C SER A 292 -23.35 13.35 -16.21
N ASP A 293 -23.83 12.30 -15.53
CA ASP A 293 -24.79 12.40 -14.42
C ASP A 293 -24.15 12.71 -13.08
N ARG A 294 -22.83 12.49 -12.94
CA ARG A 294 -22.12 12.62 -11.66
C ARG A 294 -22.35 13.96 -10.94
N PRO A 295 -22.44 15.14 -11.59
CA PRO A 295 -22.78 16.40 -10.92
C PRO A 295 -24.18 16.45 -10.31
N SER A 296 -25.10 15.60 -10.80
CA SER A 296 -26.50 15.49 -10.38
C SER A 296 -26.74 14.36 -9.37
N LEU A 297 -25.70 13.60 -8.99
CA LEU A 297 -25.76 12.45 -8.06
C LEU A 297 -24.94 12.72 -6.77
N PRO A 298 -25.27 13.76 -5.98
CA PRO A 298 -24.49 14.15 -4.81
C PRO A 298 -24.41 13.06 -3.73
N TYR A 299 -25.45 12.27 -3.50
CA TYR A 299 -25.42 11.16 -2.54
C TYR A 299 -24.48 10.04 -3.00
N ILE A 300 -24.47 9.68 -4.29
CA ILE A 300 -23.47 8.73 -4.82
C ILE A 300 -22.04 9.27 -4.67
N ASN A 301 -21.80 10.55 -4.92
CA ASN A 301 -20.47 11.16 -4.68
C ASN A 301 -20.09 11.16 -3.19
N ALA A 302 -21.06 11.34 -2.30
CA ALA A 302 -20.84 11.24 -0.86
C ALA A 302 -20.49 9.80 -0.43
N MET A 303 -21.10 8.78 -1.04
CA MET A 303 -20.74 7.38 -0.85
C MET A 303 -19.33 7.05 -1.35
N VAL A 304 -18.91 7.59 -2.50
CA VAL A 304 -17.52 7.45 -2.98
C VAL A 304 -16.51 8.00 -1.97
N LYS A 305 -16.85 9.12 -1.30
CA LYS A 305 -16.02 9.67 -0.22
C LYS A 305 -16.05 8.76 1.02
N GLU A 306 -17.22 8.40 1.51
CA GLU A 306 -17.34 7.60 2.75
C GLU A 306 -16.73 6.19 2.60
N THR A 307 -16.80 5.56 1.43
CA THR A 307 -16.09 4.30 1.15
C THR A 307 -14.57 4.46 1.25
N ASN A 308 -14.00 5.55 0.74
CA ASN A 308 -12.57 5.84 0.88
C ASN A 308 -12.16 6.29 2.29
N ARG A 309 -13.11 6.74 3.12
CA ARG A 309 -12.87 7.14 4.52
C ARG A 309 -12.97 5.96 5.49
N TRP A 310 -14.09 5.24 5.44
CA TRP A 310 -14.53 4.28 6.46
C TRP A 310 -13.61 3.06 6.56
N GLN A 311 -13.32 2.39 5.44
CA GLN A 311 -12.33 1.30 5.40
C GLN A 311 -11.32 1.55 4.30
N MET A 312 -10.38 2.47 4.58
CA MET A 312 -9.38 2.86 3.61
C MET A 312 -8.44 1.69 3.26
N VAL A 313 -8.21 1.49 1.97
CA VAL A 313 -7.45 0.36 1.41
C VAL A 313 -5.97 0.33 1.86
N THR A 314 -5.38 1.48 2.20
CA THR A 314 -3.98 1.54 2.68
C THR A 314 -3.81 2.44 3.91
N PRO A 315 -4.19 1.98 5.12
CA PRO A 315 -4.25 2.83 6.32
C PRO A 315 -2.94 3.53 6.73
N CYS A 316 -1.79 2.89 6.46
CA CYS A 316 -0.45 3.47 6.69
C CYS A 316 0.22 4.02 5.42
N GLY A 317 -0.44 3.94 4.26
CA GLY A 317 0.19 4.14 2.96
C GLY A 317 1.39 3.21 2.71
N LEU A 318 2.37 3.70 1.95
CA LEU A 318 3.67 3.03 1.75
C LEU A 318 4.78 3.76 2.50
N TYR A 319 5.80 3.02 2.96
CA TYR A 319 6.95 3.60 3.64
C TYR A 319 7.79 4.48 2.71
N HIS A 320 8.07 5.69 3.17
CA HIS A 320 9.10 6.57 2.65
C HIS A 320 10.41 6.34 3.43
N SER A 321 11.52 6.91 2.93
CA SER A 321 12.80 6.92 3.63
C SER A 321 13.37 8.33 3.68
N ALA A 322 13.89 8.72 4.85
CA ALA A 322 14.72 9.91 4.98
C ALA A 322 16.02 9.72 4.18
N THR A 323 16.31 10.60 3.21
CA THR A 323 17.53 10.53 2.39
C THR A 323 18.75 11.06 3.13
N GLU A 324 18.56 11.91 4.14
CA GLU A 324 19.62 12.48 4.98
C GLU A 324 19.19 12.59 6.45
N SER A 325 20.17 12.86 7.32
CA SER A 325 19.95 13.13 8.75
C SER A 325 19.52 14.58 8.91
N GLY A 326 18.55 14.87 9.77
CA GLY A 326 18.01 16.22 9.93
C GLY A 326 17.31 16.48 11.25
N ILE A 327 16.86 17.72 11.45
CA ILE A 327 16.15 18.17 12.64
C ILE A 327 14.71 18.54 12.29
N TYR A 328 13.77 18.10 13.12
CA TYR A 328 12.35 18.43 13.06
C TYR A 328 11.80 18.57 14.48
N ASP A 329 11.17 19.70 14.79
CA ASP A 329 10.64 20.05 16.12
C ASP A 329 11.59 19.80 17.31
N GLY A 330 12.88 20.11 17.12
CA GLY A 330 13.92 19.90 18.13
C GLY A 330 14.41 18.45 18.27
N TYR A 331 13.80 17.52 17.52
CA TYR A 331 14.20 16.11 17.48
C TYR A 331 15.12 15.83 16.29
N TYR A 332 16.07 14.92 16.51
CA TYR A 332 16.94 14.40 15.48
C TYR A 332 16.28 13.22 14.75
N ILE A 333 16.19 13.30 13.42
CA ILE A 333 15.72 12.24 12.53
C ILE A 333 16.96 11.68 11.79
N PRO A 334 17.40 10.43 12.07
CA PRO A 334 18.54 9.83 11.37
C PRO A 334 18.28 9.57 9.88
N ARG A 335 19.33 9.70 9.06
CA ARG A 335 19.36 9.22 7.66
C ARG A 335 18.85 7.78 7.58
N GLY A 336 17.99 7.52 6.60
CA GLY A 336 17.42 6.21 6.35
C GLY A 336 16.33 5.79 7.34
N THR A 337 15.82 6.69 8.20
CA THR A 337 14.60 6.46 8.98
C THR A 337 13.44 6.18 8.02
N LEU A 338 12.66 5.12 8.27
CA LEU A 338 11.41 4.86 7.57
C LEU A 338 10.37 5.88 8.02
N VAL A 339 9.61 6.47 7.10
CA VAL A 339 8.58 7.46 7.45
C VAL A 339 7.25 7.06 6.84
N LEU A 340 6.17 7.14 7.63
CA LEU A 340 4.80 6.89 7.19
C LEU A 340 3.84 7.88 7.84
N GLY A 341 2.72 8.17 7.16
CA GLY A 341 1.59 8.88 7.75
C GLY A 341 0.46 7.90 8.06
N ASN A 342 -0.05 7.88 9.29
CA ASN A 342 -1.17 7.02 9.67
C ASN A 342 -2.48 7.67 9.20
N GLY A 343 -2.90 7.33 7.97
CA GLY A 343 -4.15 7.82 7.40
C GLY A 343 -5.37 7.39 8.20
N TRP A 344 -5.29 6.27 8.93
CA TRP A 344 -6.34 5.84 9.86
C TRP A 344 -6.66 6.93 10.87
N THR A 345 -5.66 7.38 11.62
CA THR A 345 -5.79 8.46 12.62
C THR A 345 -6.37 9.74 12.01
N ILE A 346 -6.01 10.09 10.77
CA ILE A 346 -6.52 11.30 10.11
C ILE A 346 -8.01 11.20 9.73
N LEU A 347 -8.48 10.03 9.31
CA LEU A 347 -9.84 9.84 8.78
C LEU A 347 -10.81 9.17 9.78
N HIS A 348 -10.31 8.81 10.96
CA HIS A 348 -11.07 8.32 12.12
C HIS A 348 -10.90 9.20 13.37
N ASP A 349 -10.37 10.42 13.25
CA ASP A 349 -10.35 11.39 14.35
C ASP A 349 -11.79 11.78 14.73
N PRO A 350 -12.28 11.46 15.95
CA PRO A 350 -13.64 11.79 16.37
C PRO A 350 -13.88 13.31 16.56
N GLN A 351 -12.84 14.15 16.53
CA GLN A 351 -12.98 15.61 16.50
C GLN A 351 -13.32 16.14 15.11
N GLU A 352 -12.96 15.41 14.05
CA GLU A 352 -13.21 15.77 12.64
C GLU A 352 -14.38 14.99 12.05
N PHE A 353 -14.58 13.76 12.48
CA PHE A 353 -15.60 12.83 11.97
C PHE A 353 -16.46 12.27 13.11
N GLU A 354 -17.68 12.78 13.28
CA GLU A 354 -18.64 12.21 14.22
C GLU A 354 -18.93 10.74 13.88
N SER A 355 -18.91 9.87 14.90
CA SER A 355 -19.08 8.41 14.76
C SER A 355 -18.20 7.83 13.64
N PRO A 356 -16.86 7.90 13.76
CA PRO A 356 -15.94 7.60 12.66
C PRO A 356 -16.01 6.12 12.21
N ASP A 357 -16.36 5.20 13.12
CA ASP A 357 -16.49 3.78 12.84
C ASP A 357 -17.78 3.40 12.09
N GLN A 358 -18.68 4.37 11.84
CA GLN A 358 -19.92 4.18 11.08
C GLN A 358 -19.78 4.70 9.64
N TYR A 359 -20.43 4.02 8.70
CA TYR A 359 -20.55 4.45 7.32
C TYR A 359 -21.70 5.47 7.20
N ILE A 360 -21.41 6.75 7.08
CA ILE A 360 -22.39 7.85 7.03
C ILE A 360 -22.06 8.79 5.85
N PRO A 361 -22.54 8.53 4.62
CA PRO A 361 -22.36 9.42 3.48
C PRO A 361 -22.90 10.84 3.73
N GLU A 362 -23.96 10.99 4.52
CA GLU A 362 -24.58 12.27 4.83
C GLU A 362 -23.62 13.29 5.46
N ARG A 363 -22.51 12.86 6.08
CA ARG A 363 -21.48 13.78 6.57
C ARG A 363 -20.93 14.66 5.45
N TYR A 364 -20.86 14.15 4.21
CA TYR A 364 -20.40 14.89 3.05
C TYR A 364 -21.49 15.71 2.36
N LEU A 365 -22.67 15.89 2.96
CA LEU A 365 -23.79 16.60 2.36
C LEU A 365 -24.23 17.83 3.17
N LYS A 366 -24.54 18.92 2.47
CA LYS A 366 -25.12 20.17 3.00
C LYS A 366 -26.06 20.73 1.94
N ASP A 367 -27.31 20.99 2.30
CA ASP A 367 -28.37 21.48 1.41
C ASP A 367 -28.52 20.67 0.10
N GLY A 368 -28.40 19.35 0.19
CA GLY A 368 -28.51 18.42 -0.96
C GLY A 368 -27.31 18.46 -1.92
N LYS A 369 -26.18 19.06 -1.53
CA LYS A 369 -24.94 19.14 -2.33
C LYS A 369 -23.76 18.61 -1.52
N ILE A 370 -22.66 18.28 -2.20
CA ILE A 370 -21.40 17.95 -1.52
C ILE A 370 -20.95 19.14 -0.67
N ASN A 371 -20.73 18.88 0.63
CA ASN A 371 -20.24 19.87 1.58
C ASN A 371 -18.71 19.99 1.47
N PRO A 372 -18.15 21.13 1.00
CA PRO A 372 -16.71 21.33 0.91
C PRO A 372 -16.05 21.61 2.27
N GLU A 373 -16.83 21.84 3.34
CA GLU A 373 -16.32 22.09 4.69
C GLU A 373 -15.86 20.79 5.38
N VAL A 374 -16.36 19.62 4.95
CA VAL A 374 -15.96 18.34 5.53
C VAL A 374 -14.71 17.82 4.83
N ARG A 375 -13.74 17.40 5.65
CA ARG A 375 -12.42 16.93 5.22
C ARG A 375 -12.54 15.83 4.17
N ASP A 376 -12.06 16.14 2.98
CA ASP A 376 -12.04 15.21 1.85
C ASP A 376 -11.10 14.03 2.15
N PRO A 377 -11.54 12.76 2.01
CA PRO A 377 -10.73 11.59 2.35
C PRO A 377 -9.47 11.47 1.48
N THR A 378 -9.44 12.08 0.29
CA THR A 378 -8.27 12.09 -0.59
C THR A 378 -7.05 12.80 0.03
N VAL A 379 -7.18 13.52 1.15
CA VAL A 379 -6.02 14.05 1.90
C VAL A 379 -5.11 12.94 2.43
N ALA A 380 -5.66 11.75 2.73
CA ALA A 380 -4.93 10.63 3.33
C ALA A 380 -5.10 9.28 2.60
N ALA A 381 -6.30 8.97 2.09
CA ALA A 381 -6.61 7.66 1.47
C ALA A 381 -5.73 7.30 0.27
N PHE A 382 -5.14 8.31 -0.39
CA PHE A 382 -4.27 8.15 -1.57
C PHE A 382 -2.79 8.51 -1.31
N GLY A 383 -2.39 8.64 -0.04
CA GLY A 383 -1.04 9.04 0.34
C GLY A 383 -0.69 10.50 0.05
N TYR A 384 0.60 10.83 0.16
CA TYR A 384 1.09 12.19 0.42
C TYR A 384 2.28 12.58 -0.46
N GLY A 385 2.50 13.88 -0.65
CA GLY A 385 3.70 14.42 -1.28
C GLY A 385 3.89 14.03 -2.74
N LYS A 386 5.14 14.06 -3.18
CA LYS A 386 5.58 13.67 -4.54
C LYS A 386 5.31 12.21 -4.92
N ARG A 387 4.83 11.39 -3.98
CA ARG A 387 4.49 9.97 -4.19
C ARG A 387 3.00 9.69 -3.98
N LYS A 388 2.16 10.73 -3.85
CA LYS A 388 0.69 10.62 -3.80
C LYS A 388 0.16 9.88 -5.03
N CYS A 389 -0.83 9.00 -4.83
CA CYS A 389 -1.27 8.05 -5.85
C CYS A 389 -1.68 8.75 -7.17
N PRO A 390 -1.04 8.44 -8.31
CA PRO A 390 -1.44 8.99 -9.60
C PRO A 390 -2.77 8.38 -10.08
N GLY A 391 -3.06 7.13 -9.72
CA GLY A 391 -4.29 6.41 -10.09
C GLY A 391 -5.56 6.84 -9.34
N ARG A 392 -5.48 7.79 -8.40
CA ARG A 392 -6.62 8.23 -7.58
C ARG A 392 -7.85 8.64 -8.41
N PHE A 393 -7.65 9.37 -9.50
CA PHE A 393 -8.73 9.82 -10.38
C PHE A 393 -9.46 8.63 -11.01
N PHE A 394 -8.71 7.67 -11.57
CA PHE A 394 -9.27 6.43 -12.11
C PHE A 394 -9.99 5.59 -11.03
N SER A 395 -9.45 5.56 -9.80
CA SER A 395 -10.05 4.86 -8.67
C SER A 395 -11.38 5.50 -8.22
N GLU A 396 -11.42 6.82 -8.06
CA GLU A 396 -12.64 7.57 -7.71
C GLU A 396 -13.71 7.45 -8.81
N ASP A 397 -13.32 7.51 -10.09
CA ASP A 397 -14.21 7.37 -11.24
C ASP A 397 -14.75 5.94 -11.39
N SER A 398 -13.90 4.93 -11.16
CA SER A 398 -14.30 3.52 -11.16
C SER A 398 -15.25 3.23 -10.01
N LEU A 399 -14.97 3.74 -8.81
CA LEU A 399 -15.80 3.54 -7.63
C LEU A 399 -17.15 4.26 -7.79
N PHE A 400 -17.18 5.48 -8.33
CA PHE A 400 -18.44 6.14 -8.73
C PHE A 400 -19.26 5.27 -9.69
N SER A 401 -18.63 4.77 -10.76
CA SER A 401 -19.29 3.95 -11.77
C SER A 401 -19.86 2.66 -11.17
N ILE A 402 -19.06 1.95 -10.36
CA ILE A 402 -19.47 0.71 -9.67
C ILE A 402 -20.66 0.97 -8.74
N ILE A 403 -20.57 1.97 -7.85
CA ILE A 403 -21.63 2.26 -6.87
C ILE A 403 -22.92 2.61 -7.61
N ALA A 404 -22.87 3.51 -8.59
CA ALA A 404 -24.05 3.93 -9.35
C ALA A 404 -24.68 2.75 -10.09
N HIS A 405 -23.89 1.99 -10.88
CA HIS A 405 -24.43 0.90 -11.69
C HIS A 405 -24.99 -0.26 -10.86
N VAL A 406 -24.29 -0.66 -9.78
CA VAL A 406 -24.75 -1.75 -8.91
C VAL A 406 -26.07 -1.37 -8.24
N LEU A 407 -26.17 -0.17 -7.69
CA LEU A 407 -27.38 0.25 -6.98
C LEU A 407 -28.56 0.59 -7.92
N SER A 408 -28.32 0.97 -9.18
CA SER A 408 -29.37 1.13 -10.18
C SER A 408 -30.08 -0.18 -10.59
N VAL A 409 -29.49 -1.35 -10.32
CA VAL A 409 -30.05 -2.64 -10.81
C VAL A 409 -30.13 -3.76 -9.76
N TYR A 410 -29.46 -3.63 -8.60
CA TYR A 410 -29.46 -4.63 -7.54
C TYR A 410 -29.83 -4.05 -6.17
N GLU A 411 -30.53 -4.87 -5.38
CA GLU A 411 -30.64 -4.71 -3.93
C GLU A 411 -29.67 -5.70 -3.26
N LEU A 412 -28.68 -5.19 -2.52
CA LEU A 412 -27.65 -5.99 -1.85
C LEU A 412 -28.12 -6.37 -0.44
N LYS A 413 -28.01 -7.66 -0.10
CA LYS A 413 -28.43 -8.24 1.19
C LYS A 413 -27.35 -9.20 1.72
N PRO A 414 -27.33 -9.49 3.03
CA PRO A 414 -26.53 -10.58 3.57
C PRO A 414 -26.81 -11.90 2.84
N GLY A 415 -25.78 -12.74 2.70
CA GLY A 415 -25.96 -14.11 2.21
C GLY A 415 -26.85 -14.92 3.15
N LEU A 416 -27.42 -16.02 2.66
CA LEU A 416 -28.24 -16.93 3.47
C LEU A 416 -27.43 -18.15 3.95
N ASP A 417 -27.71 -18.60 5.17
CA ASP A 417 -27.18 -19.85 5.72
C ASP A 417 -27.93 -21.09 5.17
N SER A 418 -27.56 -22.28 5.63
CA SER A 418 -28.21 -23.54 5.23
C SER A 418 -29.68 -23.66 5.63
N ASP A 419 -30.12 -22.86 6.61
CA ASP A 419 -31.51 -22.79 7.08
C ASP A 419 -32.32 -21.68 6.36
N GLY A 420 -31.68 -20.94 5.44
CA GLY A 420 -32.29 -19.82 4.72
C GLY A 420 -32.38 -18.51 5.52
N LYS A 421 -31.62 -18.36 6.61
CA LYS A 421 -31.56 -17.13 7.42
C LYS A 421 -30.40 -16.25 6.97
N GLU A 422 -30.53 -14.94 7.12
CA GLU A 422 -29.44 -14.00 6.85
C GLU A 422 -28.23 -14.30 7.75
N VAL A 423 -27.08 -14.53 7.11
CA VAL A 423 -25.79 -14.70 7.78
C VAL A 423 -25.44 -13.38 8.47
N ARG A 424 -25.20 -13.44 9.78
CA ARG A 424 -24.65 -12.29 10.51
C ARG A 424 -23.26 -11.96 9.96
N ILE A 425 -23.17 -10.83 9.27
CA ILE A 425 -21.90 -10.31 8.76
C ILE A 425 -21.07 -9.82 9.95
N ILE A 426 -19.85 -10.33 10.04
CA ILE A 426 -18.82 -9.85 10.96
C ILE A 426 -17.72 -9.28 10.04
N PRO A 427 -17.48 -7.96 10.04
CA PRO A 427 -16.40 -7.38 9.27
C PRO A 427 -15.06 -7.76 9.92
N GLU A 428 -14.33 -8.69 9.30
CA GLU A 428 -12.97 -9.07 9.66
C GLU A 428 -12.00 -8.56 8.60
N TYR A 429 -10.90 -7.95 9.06
CA TYR A 429 -9.90 -7.39 8.16
C TYR A 429 -8.94 -8.47 7.68
N THR A 430 -8.60 -8.47 6.39
CA THR A 430 -7.66 -9.46 5.85
C THR A 430 -6.22 -8.92 5.78
N SER A 431 -5.23 -9.80 5.56
CA SER A 431 -3.82 -9.40 5.46
C SER A 431 -3.39 -8.94 4.06
N ARG A 432 -4.34 -8.83 3.12
CA ARG A 432 -4.14 -8.22 1.79
C ARG A 432 -4.48 -6.72 1.84
N ALA A 433 -4.44 -6.02 0.72
CA ALA A 433 -5.04 -4.67 0.65
C ALA A 433 -6.58 -4.69 0.76
N ALA A 434 -7.18 -5.88 0.63
CA ALA A 434 -8.59 -6.13 0.91
C ALA A 434 -8.86 -5.96 2.40
N SER A 435 -9.26 -4.72 2.73
CA SER A 435 -9.88 -4.25 3.98
C SER A 435 -10.23 -5.37 4.94
#